data_AF-J9GXH4-F1
#
_entry.id   AF-J9GXH4-F1
#
_cell.length_a   1.000
_cell.length_b   1.000
_cell.length_c   1.000
_cell.angle_alpha   90.00
_cell.angle_beta   90.00
_cell.angle_gamma   90.00
#
_symmetry.space_group_name_H-M   'P 1'
#
loop_
_entity.id
_entity.type
_entity.pdbx_description
1 polymer ?
#
loop_
_entity_poly.entity_id
_entity_poly.type
_entity_poly.pdbx_seq_one_letter_code
_entity_poly.pdbx_strand_id
1 'polypeptide(L)'
;MKNMNLSAPLPFVGQKRMFAKEFIKVLEQFPEDTVFVDLFGGSGLLSHIAKRSKPDATVVYNDFDNYRFRLKNIPQTNKLLADIRELVGNSIPKHKPIKGELRERIFKRIEEEELNVGYVDFITLSSSLMFSMKYKLSVAEMRKEVLYNNIRKTGYPESSDYLKGLEIVSCDY
;
A
#
# COMPACT_ATOMS: atom_id res chain seq x y z
N MET A 1 13.97 -10.28 -16.74
CA MET A 1 13.45 -11.09 -15.62
C MET A 1 12.04 -10.60 -15.29
N LYS A 2 11.05 -11.50 -15.26
CA LYS A 2 9.66 -11.14 -14.91
C LYS A 2 9.61 -10.77 -13.41
N ASN A 3 9.63 -9.48 -13.07
CA ASN A 3 9.32 -9.00 -11.72
C ASN A 3 7.81 -9.15 -11.48
N MET A 4 7.38 -10.37 -11.17
CA MET A 4 5.99 -10.69 -10.84
C MET A 4 5.80 -10.67 -9.33
N ASN A 5 4.97 -9.75 -8.85
CA ASN A 5 4.56 -9.66 -7.46
C ASN A 5 3.34 -10.54 -7.21
N LEU A 6 3.38 -11.35 -6.15
CA LEU A 6 2.24 -12.16 -5.69
C LEU A 6 1.47 -11.50 -4.54
N SER A 7 1.84 -10.28 -4.17
CA SER A 7 1.16 -9.45 -3.18
C SER A 7 1.23 -7.98 -3.59
N ALA A 8 0.30 -7.18 -3.08
CA ALA A 8 0.32 -5.73 -3.28
C ALA A 8 1.57 -5.10 -2.62
N PRO A 9 2.21 -4.09 -3.22
CA PRO A 9 3.38 -3.43 -2.64
C PRO A 9 3.11 -2.70 -1.32
N LEU A 10 1.93 -2.09 -1.20
CA LEU A 10 1.44 -1.40 -0.02
C LEU A 10 0.26 -2.16 0.59
N PRO A 11 -0.05 -1.93 1.89
CA PRO A 11 -1.22 -2.50 2.52
C PRO A 11 -2.50 -2.12 1.77
N PHE A 12 -3.28 -3.13 1.42
CA PHE A 12 -4.61 -2.99 0.81
C PHE A 12 -5.51 -4.09 1.36
N VAL A 13 -6.66 -3.71 1.92
CA VAL A 13 -7.63 -4.65 2.49
C VAL A 13 -8.34 -5.37 1.35
N GLY A 14 -8.44 -6.69 1.43
CA GLY A 14 -9.09 -7.49 0.38
C GLY A 14 -8.21 -7.82 -0.83
N GLN A 15 -6.90 -7.53 -0.78
CA GLN A 15 -5.96 -7.95 -1.82
C GLN A 15 -6.02 -9.47 -2.03
N LYS A 16 -6.06 -9.90 -3.29
CA LYS A 16 -6.27 -11.31 -3.68
C LYS A 16 -4.98 -12.15 -3.66
N ARG A 17 -4.04 -11.84 -2.76
CA ARG A 17 -2.72 -12.51 -2.68
C ARG A 17 -2.80 -14.03 -2.49
N MET A 18 -3.83 -14.51 -1.78
CA MET A 18 -4.05 -15.95 -1.57
C MET A 18 -4.50 -16.68 -2.84
N PHE A 19 -5.08 -15.96 -3.80
CA PHE A 19 -5.55 -16.49 -5.08
C PHE A 19 -4.54 -16.33 -6.23
N ALA A 20 -3.44 -15.61 -6.01
CA ALA A 20 -2.49 -15.24 -7.05
C ALA A 20 -1.98 -16.45 -7.86
N LYS A 21 -1.65 -17.56 -7.20
CA LYS A 21 -1.15 -18.78 -7.86
C LYS A 21 -2.21 -19.49 -8.71
N GLU A 22 -3.43 -19.59 -8.21
CA GLU A 22 -4.53 -20.20 -8.97
C GLU A 22 -4.92 -19.33 -10.15
N PHE A 23 -4.91 -18.01 -9.97
CA PHE A 23 -5.16 -17.08 -11.07
C PHE A 23 -4.14 -17.22 -12.20
N ILE A 24 -2.85 -17.42 -11.90
CA ILE A 24 -1.81 -17.68 -12.91
C ILE A 24 -2.16 -18.91 -13.76
N LYS A 25 -2.60 -20.01 -13.15
CA LYS A 25 -3.01 -21.23 -13.88
C LYS A 25 -4.23 -20.98 -14.77
N VAL A 26 -5.17 -20.17 -14.30
CA VAL A 26 -6.37 -19.80 -15.08
C VAL A 26 -5.95 -18.96 -16.30
N LEU A 27 -4.99 -18.04 -16.14
CA LEU A 27 -4.51 -17.23 -17.25
C LEU A 27 -3.92 -18.07 -18.37
N GLU A 28 -3.26 -19.21 -18.10
CA GLU A 28 -2.70 -20.11 -19.12
C GLU A 28 -3.75 -20.64 -20.12
N GLN A 29 -5.03 -20.62 -19.77
CA GLN A 29 -6.13 -21.10 -20.61
C GLN A 29 -6.56 -20.10 -21.70
N PHE A 30 -6.11 -18.86 -21.62
CA PHE A 30 -6.48 -17.79 -22.55
C PHE A 30 -5.38 -17.53 -23.59
N PRO A 31 -5.70 -17.05 -24.81
CA PRO A 31 -4.71 -16.57 -25.78
C PRO A 31 -3.78 -15.48 -25.23
N GLU A 32 -2.59 -15.31 -25.81
CA GLU A 32 -1.60 -14.32 -25.36
C GLU A 32 -2.07 -12.87 -25.53
N ASP A 33 -2.90 -12.58 -26.54
CA ASP A 33 -3.43 -11.25 -26.91
C ASP A 33 -4.80 -10.94 -26.28
N THR A 34 -5.23 -11.75 -25.31
CA THR A 34 -6.52 -11.58 -24.62
C THR A 34 -6.65 -10.20 -23.98
N VAL A 35 -7.86 -9.62 -24.03
CA VAL A 35 -8.20 -8.38 -23.32
C VAL A 35 -8.77 -8.74 -21.94
N PHE A 36 -8.09 -8.31 -20.87
CA PHE A 36 -8.56 -8.45 -19.49
C PHE A 36 -9.05 -7.09 -18.97
N VAL A 37 -10.27 -7.05 -18.42
CA VAL A 37 -10.84 -5.85 -17.81
C VAL A 37 -11.05 -6.10 -16.32
N ASP A 38 -10.28 -5.41 -15.50
CA ASP A 38 -10.32 -5.48 -14.04
C ASP A 38 -11.16 -4.32 -13.48
N LEU A 39 -12.48 -4.53 -13.41
CA LEU A 39 -13.46 -3.53 -12.99
C LEU A 39 -13.29 -3.11 -11.51
N PHE A 40 -12.87 -4.05 -10.67
CA PHE A 40 -12.66 -3.86 -9.22
C PHE A 40 -11.19 -4.03 -8.87
N GLY A 41 -10.35 -3.25 -9.53
CA GLY A 41 -8.92 -3.49 -9.56
C GLY A 41 -8.23 -3.33 -8.20
N GLY A 42 -8.78 -2.49 -7.32
CA GLY A 42 -8.26 -2.29 -5.96
C GLY A 42 -6.76 -1.99 -5.97
N SER A 43 -5.96 -2.89 -5.39
CA SER A 43 -4.50 -2.76 -5.39
C SER A 43 -3.82 -3.00 -6.74
N GLY A 44 -4.55 -3.32 -7.80
CA GLY A 44 -4.02 -3.69 -9.12
C GLY A 44 -3.30 -5.04 -9.16
N LEU A 45 -3.45 -5.89 -8.14
CA LEU A 45 -2.66 -7.13 -8.03
C LEU A 45 -2.97 -8.13 -9.14
N LEU A 46 -4.24 -8.35 -9.45
CA LEU A 46 -4.62 -9.28 -10.51
C LEU A 46 -4.25 -8.73 -11.88
N SER A 47 -4.50 -7.44 -12.12
CA SER A 47 -4.02 -6.73 -13.31
C SER A 47 -2.50 -6.86 -13.52
N HIS A 48 -1.70 -6.65 -12.46
CA HIS A 48 -0.24 -6.83 -12.50
C HIS A 48 0.12 -8.27 -12.91
N ILE A 49 -0.49 -9.26 -12.27
CA ILE A 49 -0.24 -10.68 -12.57
C ILE A 49 -0.63 -10.99 -14.02
N ALA A 50 -1.80 -10.56 -14.49
CA ALA A 50 -2.25 -10.76 -15.86
C ALA A 50 -1.24 -10.22 -16.87
N LYS A 51 -0.80 -8.96 -16.73
CA LYS A 51 0.15 -8.34 -17.67
C LYS A 51 1.56 -8.94 -17.60
N ARG A 52 1.99 -9.46 -16.45
CA ARG A 52 3.31 -10.14 -16.31
C ARG A 52 3.25 -11.58 -16.80
N SER A 53 2.12 -12.26 -16.67
CA SER A 53 1.89 -13.59 -17.20
C SER A 53 1.81 -13.55 -18.73
N LYS A 54 1.00 -12.63 -19.29
CA LYS A 54 0.76 -12.43 -20.71
C LYS A 54 1.18 -11.03 -21.17
N PRO A 55 2.43 -10.85 -21.65
CA PRO A 55 2.92 -9.54 -22.05
C PRO A 55 2.16 -8.89 -23.21
N ASP A 56 1.59 -9.71 -24.11
CA ASP A 56 0.89 -9.24 -25.31
C ASP A 56 -0.59 -8.91 -25.04
N ALA A 57 -1.11 -9.27 -23.87
CA ALA A 57 -2.47 -9.00 -23.45
C ALA A 57 -2.70 -7.49 -23.23
N THR A 58 -3.88 -7.01 -23.60
CA THR A 58 -4.37 -5.70 -23.15
C THR A 58 -4.99 -5.88 -21.78
N VAL A 59 -4.55 -5.11 -20.78
CA VAL A 59 -5.06 -5.21 -19.41
C VAL A 59 -5.54 -3.84 -18.96
N VAL A 60 -6.85 -3.69 -18.87
CA VAL A 60 -7.51 -2.49 -18.36
C VAL A 60 -7.68 -2.62 -16.85
N TYR A 61 -6.98 -1.77 -16.10
CA TYR A 61 -7.04 -1.69 -14.65
C TYR A 61 -7.87 -0.47 -14.23
N ASN A 62 -9.04 -0.70 -13.64
CA ASN A 62 -9.82 0.35 -13.02
C ASN A 62 -9.31 0.64 -11.60
N ASP A 63 -8.59 1.75 -11.44
CA ASP A 63 -8.07 2.23 -10.16
C ASP A 63 -9.05 3.22 -9.52
N PHE A 64 -10.16 2.71 -8.99
CA PHE A 64 -11.14 3.52 -8.26
C PHE A 64 -10.60 4.01 -6.90
N ASP A 65 -9.87 3.15 -6.18
CA ASP A 65 -9.30 3.44 -4.84
C ASP A 65 -8.09 4.39 -4.87
N ASN A 66 -7.68 4.85 -6.06
CA ASN A 66 -6.50 5.69 -6.29
C ASN A 66 -5.20 5.09 -5.71
N TYR A 67 -5.06 3.78 -5.80
CA TYR A 67 -3.91 3.04 -5.30
C TYR A 67 -2.63 3.46 -6.04
N ARG A 68 -2.71 3.89 -7.31
CA ARG A 68 -1.57 4.44 -8.05
C ARG A 68 -0.95 5.66 -7.35
N PHE A 69 -1.78 6.50 -6.72
CA PHE A 69 -1.30 7.69 -6.03
C PHE A 69 -0.54 7.30 -4.75
N ARG A 70 -1.00 6.26 -4.06
CA ARG A 70 -0.27 5.70 -2.91
C ARG A 70 1.10 5.15 -3.32
N LEU A 71 1.15 4.40 -4.42
CA LEU A 71 2.41 3.86 -4.97
C LEU A 71 3.40 4.98 -5.34
N LYS A 72 2.93 6.07 -5.95
CA LYS A 72 3.77 7.23 -6.31
C LYS A 72 4.40 7.90 -5.08
N ASN A 73 3.70 7.88 -3.94
CA ASN A 73 4.13 8.52 -2.70
C ASN A 73 4.85 7.56 -1.72
N ILE A 74 5.31 6.40 -2.19
CA ILE A 74 6.13 5.48 -1.39
C ILE A 74 7.38 6.17 -0.80
N PRO A 75 8.16 6.98 -1.55
CA PRO A 75 9.34 7.64 -1.00
C PRO A 75 9.02 8.56 0.19
N GLN A 76 7.96 9.37 0.07
CA GLN A 76 7.49 10.26 1.14
C GLN A 76 6.98 9.47 2.34
N THR A 77 6.18 8.43 2.10
CA THR A 77 5.68 7.54 3.16
C THR A 77 6.83 6.87 3.92
N ASN A 78 7.87 6.42 3.21
CA ASN A 78 9.06 5.84 3.82
C ASN A 78 9.86 6.84 4.65
N LYS A 79 9.97 8.10 4.19
CA LYS A 79 10.59 9.18 4.95
C LYS A 79 9.86 9.41 6.27
N LEU A 80 8.54 9.57 6.24
CA LEU A 80 7.75 9.74 7.47
C LEU A 80 7.90 8.53 8.41
N LEU A 81 7.86 7.30 7.90
CA LEU A 81 8.09 6.09 8.71
C LEU A 81 9.51 6.03 9.29
N ALA A 82 10.51 6.58 8.61
CA ALA A 82 11.88 6.69 9.11
C ALA A 82 11.96 7.68 10.27
N ASP A 83 11.40 8.88 10.10
CA ASP A 83 11.37 9.90 11.15
C ASP A 83 10.66 9.38 12.41
N ILE A 84 9.52 8.70 12.25
CA ILE A 84 8.80 8.09 13.36
C ILE A 84 9.63 6.97 14.01
N ARG A 85 10.36 6.16 13.24
CA ARG A 85 11.29 5.16 13.81
C ARG A 85 12.39 5.82 14.64
N GLU A 86 12.94 6.93 14.19
CA GLU A 86 13.96 7.67 14.93
C GLU A 86 13.40 8.26 16.22
N LEU A 87 12.18 8.84 16.19
CA LEU A 87 11.48 9.32 17.38
C LEU A 87 11.28 8.21 18.42
N VAL A 88 10.88 7.02 17.98
CA VAL A 88 10.69 5.86 18.87
C VAL A 88 12.04 5.33 19.36
N GLY A 89 13.05 5.28 18.49
CA GLY A 89 14.39 4.78 18.82
C GLY A 89 14.36 3.41 19.50
N ASN A 90 15.14 3.29 20.59
CA ASN A 90 15.15 2.10 21.45
C ASN A 90 14.26 2.25 22.71
N SER A 91 13.46 3.32 22.79
CA SER A 91 12.70 3.64 24.01
C SER A 91 11.50 2.73 24.24
N ILE A 92 10.89 2.20 23.17
CA ILE A 92 9.71 1.32 23.23
C ILE A 92 10.04 0.01 22.52
N PRO A 93 9.95 -1.16 23.20
CA PRO A 93 10.14 -2.44 22.56
C PRO A 93 9.10 -2.69 21.45
N LYS A 94 9.45 -3.54 20.48
CA LYS A 94 8.53 -3.92 19.40
C LYS A 94 7.22 -4.48 19.97
N HIS A 95 6.10 -4.16 19.32
CA HIS A 95 4.74 -4.55 19.70
C HIS A 95 4.24 -4.00 21.04
N LYS A 96 4.96 -3.05 21.65
CA LYS A 96 4.51 -2.37 22.88
C LYS A 96 3.79 -1.06 22.55
N PRO A 97 2.81 -0.65 23.38
CA PRO A 97 2.08 0.59 23.17
C PRO A 97 2.98 1.81 23.36
N ILE A 98 2.77 2.82 22.53
CA ILE A 98 3.42 4.14 22.59
C ILE A 98 2.45 5.10 23.29
N LYS A 99 2.91 5.73 24.37
CA LYS A 99 2.08 6.56 25.26
C LYS A 99 2.79 7.88 25.61
N GLY A 100 2.05 8.79 26.25
CA GLY A 100 2.60 10.03 26.80
C GLY A 100 3.16 10.96 25.73
N GLU A 101 4.20 11.71 26.07
CA GLU A 101 4.81 12.73 25.21
C GLU A 101 5.28 12.18 23.86
N LEU A 102 5.84 10.95 23.83
CA LEU A 102 6.29 10.34 22.58
C LEU A 102 5.13 10.14 21.59
N ARG A 103 3.95 9.76 22.07
CA ARG A 103 2.75 9.63 21.25
C ARG A 103 2.36 10.97 20.62
N GLU A 104 2.40 12.05 21.40
CA GLU A 104 2.04 13.38 20.92
C GLU A 104 3.05 13.92 19.90
N ARG A 105 4.35 13.65 20.12
CA ARG A 105 5.41 13.98 19.14
C ARG A 105 5.22 13.27 17.80
N ILE A 106 4.78 12.00 17.81
CA ILE A 106 4.47 11.26 16.58
C ILE A 106 3.30 11.90 15.85
N PHE A 107 2.21 12.25 16.54
CA PHE A 107 1.09 12.91 15.89
C PHE A 107 1.46 14.27 15.31
N LYS A 108 2.22 15.08 16.06
CA LYS A 108 2.74 16.36 15.56
C LYS A 108 3.55 16.16 14.27
N ARG A 109 4.42 15.15 14.23
CA ARG A 109 5.20 14.85 13.02
C ARG A 109 4.32 14.44 11.83
N ILE A 110 3.23 13.70 12.06
CA ILE A 110 2.27 13.34 11.00
C ILE A 110 1.52 14.57 10.50
N GLU A 111 1.06 15.44 11.40
CA GLU A 111 0.39 16.70 11.08
C GLU A 111 1.31 17.64 10.28
N GLU A 112 2.60 17.71 10.64
CA GLU A 112 3.61 18.44 9.88
C GLU A 112 3.84 17.85 8.46
N GLU A 113 3.78 16.52 8.28
CA GLU A 113 3.85 15.91 6.95
C GLU A 113 2.63 16.32 6.12
N GLU A 114 1.44 16.18 6.70
CA GLU A 114 0.18 16.50 6.04
C GLU A 114 0.14 17.98 5.61
N LEU A 115 0.61 18.89 6.46
CA LEU A 115 0.69 20.32 6.15
C LEU A 115 1.72 20.65 5.06
N ASN A 116 2.93 20.08 5.13
CA ASN A 116 4.04 20.46 4.25
C ASN A 116 4.03 19.75 2.91
N VAL A 117 3.57 18.49 2.87
CA VAL A 117 3.53 17.65 1.67
C VAL A 117 2.13 17.62 1.06
N GLY A 118 1.09 17.89 1.84
CA GLY A 118 -0.31 17.85 1.40
C GLY A 118 -0.86 16.42 1.25
N TYR A 119 -0.13 15.41 1.74
CA TYR A 119 -0.53 14.01 1.63
C TYR A 119 0.09 13.14 2.71
N VAL A 120 -0.72 12.22 3.24
CA VAL A 120 -0.28 11.16 4.14
C VAL A 120 -0.97 9.84 3.75
N ASP A 121 -0.18 8.77 3.55
CA ASP A 121 -0.74 7.41 3.38
C ASP A 121 -1.16 6.84 4.73
N PHE A 122 -2.33 7.26 5.21
CA PHE A 122 -2.85 6.85 6.51
C PHE A 122 -3.13 5.34 6.60
N ILE A 123 -3.40 4.66 5.48
CA ILE A 123 -3.57 3.20 5.46
C ILE A 123 -2.24 2.52 5.79
N THR A 124 -1.15 2.95 5.15
CA THR A 124 0.19 2.43 5.43
C THR A 124 0.65 2.78 6.84
N LEU A 125 0.45 4.02 7.28
CA LEU A 125 0.79 4.45 8.64
C LEU A 125 0.01 3.66 9.69
N SER A 126 -1.31 3.53 9.54
CA SER A 126 -2.14 2.76 10.47
C SER A 126 -1.64 1.33 10.58
N SER A 127 -1.28 0.69 9.47
CA SER A 127 -0.71 -0.67 9.52
C SER A 127 0.63 -0.77 10.27
N SER A 128 1.38 0.34 10.34
CA SER A 128 2.68 0.42 11.01
C SER A 128 2.58 0.87 12.46
N LEU A 129 1.49 1.52 12.86
CA LEU A 129 1.34 2.17 14.16
C LEU A 129 0.14 1.68 14.97
N MET A 130 -0.78 0.92 14.40
CA MET A 130 -1.97 0.43 15.09
C MET A 130 -2.05 -1.09 15.04
N PHE A 131 -3.02 -1.67 15.77
CA PHE A 131 -3.35 -3.09 15.62
C PHE A 131 -3.94 -3.38 14.24
N SER A 132 -3.72 -4.61 13.76
CA SER A 132 -4.21 -5.07 12.47
C SER A 132 -5.73 -4.95 12.33
N MET A 133 -6.19 -4.79 11.09
CA MET A 133 -7.62 -4.66 10.69
C MET A 133 -8.31 -3.33 10.99
N LYS A 134 -7.65 -2.37 11.63
CA LYS A 134 -8.16 -1.00 11.75
C LYS A 134 -7.22 -0.05 11.03
N TYR A 135 -7.67 0.56 9.93
CA TYR A 135 -7.02 1.75 9.40
C TYR A 135 -7.93 2.96 9.61
N LYS A 136 -7.30 4.09 9.87
CA LYS A 136 -7.95 5.40 9.91
C LYS A 136 -7.49 6.22 8.73
N LEU A 137 -8.23 7.26 8.39
CA LEU A 137 -7.93 8.11 7.24
C LEU A 137 -7.56 9.55 7.65
N SER A 138 -7.39 9.79 8.95
CA SER A 138 -6.99 11.10 9.47
C SER A 138 -6.30 10.98 10.83
N VAL A 139 -5.52 12.00 11.18
CA VAL A 139 -4.93 12.13 12.51
C VAL A 139 -6.02 12.15 13.61
N ALA A 140 -7.12 12.86 13.38
CA ALA A 140 -8.22 12.97 14.33
C ALA A 140 -8.83 11.61 14.72
N GLU A 141 -8.96 10.70 13.74
CA GLU A 141 -9.40 9.34 14.00
C GLU A 141 -8.31 8.46 14.63
N MET A 142 -7.06 8.57 14.18
CA MET A 142 -5.93 7.84 14.77
C MET A 142 -5.71 8.19 16.24
N ARG A 143 -5.97 9.45 16.64
CA ARG A 143 -5.87 9.92 18.04
C ARG A 143 -6.84 9.22 18.99
N LYS A 144 -7.88 8.54 18.49
CA LYS A 144 -8.81 7.75 19.31
C LYS A 144 -8.28 6.35 19.63
N GLU A 145 -7.19 5.95 18.99
CA GLU A 145 -6.65 4.60 19.05
C GLU A 145 -5.31 4.58 19.82
N VAL A 146 -4.91 3.38 20.24
CA VAL A 146 -3.60 3.14 20.86
C VAL A 146 -2.57 2.93 19.75
N LEU A 147 -1.47 3.69 19.81
CA LEU A 147 -0.33 3.46 18.93
C LEU A 147 0.56 2.36 19.50
N TYR A 148 1.17 1.56 18.63
CA TYR A 148 2.09 0.48 18.95
C TYR A 148 3.37 0.61 18.12
N ASN A 149 4.50 0.18 18.68
CA ASN A 149 5.73 0.05 17.91
C ASN A 149 5.67 -1.18 16.99
N ASN A 150 4.91 -1.08 15.90
CA ASN A 150 4.77 -2.09 14.86
C ASN A 150 5.53 -1.69 13.57
N ILE A 151 6.31 -0.61 13.62
CA ILE A 151 6.93 -0.04 12.44
C ILE A 151 7.97 -1.01 11.87
N ARG A 152 7.95 -1.19 10.55
CA ARG A 152 8.92 -2.03 9.85
C ARG A 152 10.31 -1.42 9.96
N LYS A 153 11.34 -2.25 10.16
CA LYS A 153 12.74 -1.81 10.17
C LYS A 153 13.18 -1.24 8.81
N THR A 154 12.65 -1.82 7.73
CA THR A 154 12.91 -1.40 6.35
C THR A 154 11.68 -0.69 5.79
N GLY A 155 11.91 0.28 4.91
CA GLY A 155 10.87 0.91 4.13
C GLY A 155 10.20 -0.05 3.15
N TYR A 156 9.09 0.38 2.58
CA TYR A 156 8.45 -0.30 1.45
C TYR A 156 9.31 -0.13 0.19
N PRO A 157 9.51 -1.18 -0.61
CA PRO A 157 10.30 -1.06 -1.83
C PRO A 157 9.61 -0.13 -2.83
N GLU A 158 10.40 0.62 -3.59
CA GLU A 158 9.87 1.34 -4.74
C GLU A 158 9.22 0.35 -5.72
N SER A 159 8.10 0.75 -6.30
CA SER A 159 7.26 -0.12 -7.12
C SER A 159 6.93 0.54 -8.47
N SER A 160 7.94 1.16 -9.07
CA SER A 160 7.82 1.94 -10.31
C SER A 160 7.44 1.08 -11.52
N ASP A 161 7.77 -0.22 -11.50
CA ASP A 161 7.40 -1.18 -12.53
C ASP A 161 6.08 -1.91 -12.25
N TYR A 162 5.43 -1.69 -11.11
CA TYR A 162 4.28 -2.48 -10.69
C TYR A 162 3.08 -2.33 -11.63
N LEU A 163 2.77 -1.10 -12.05
CA LEU A 163 1.65 -0.82 -12.97
C LEU A 163 2.09 -0.74 -14.44
N LYS A 164 3.35 -1.05 -14.76
CA LYS A 164 3.89 -0.88 -16.12
C LYS A 164 3.20 -1.81 -17.12
N GLY A 165 2.64 -1.20 -18.17
CA GLY A 165 1.97 -1.88 -19.28
C GLY A 165 0.47 -2.07 -19.07
N LEU A 166 -0.11 -1.54 -17.98
CA LEU A 166 -1.55 -1.52 -17.77
C LEU A 166 -2.16 -0.28 -18.42
N GLU A 167 -3.36 -0.42 -18.96
CA GLU A 167 -4.22 0.70 -19.30
C GLU A 167 -5.02 1.08 -18.06
N ILE A 168 -4.79 2.28 -17.52
CA ILE A 168 -5.33 2.66 -16.22
C ILE A 168 -6.48 3.65 -16.39
N VAL A 169 -7.65 3.30 -15.87
CA VAL A 169 -8.85 4.15 -15.80
C VAL A 169 -9.25 4.37 -14.33
N SER A 170 -10.13 5.34 -14.07
CA SER A 170 -10.75 5.58 -12.76
C SER A 170 -12.23 5.90 -12.97
N CYS A 171 -13.00 4.86 -13.26
CA CYS A 171 -14.43 4.92 -13.50
C CYS A 171 -15.18 4.40 -12.27
N ASP A 172 -16.29 5.07 -11.95
CA ASP A 172 -17.30 4.61 -11.00
C ASP A 172 -18.30 3.72 -11.77
N TYR A 173 -18.47 2.46 -11.34
CA TYR A 173 -19.27 1.43 -12.02
C TYR A 173 -20.33 0.84 -11.10
#